data_AF-A0A8H8D460-F1
#
_entry.id   AF-A0A8H8D460-F1
#
_cell.length_a   1.000
_cell.length_b   1.000
_cell.length_c   1.000
_cell.angle_alpha   90.00
_cell.angle_beta   90.00
_cell.angle_gamma   90.00
#
_symmetry.space_group_name_H-M   'P 1'
#
loop_
_entity.id
_entity.type
_entity.pdbx_description
1 polymer ?
#
loop_
_entity_poly.entity_id
_entity_poly.type
_entity_poly.pdbx_seq_one_letter_code
_entity_poly.pdbx_strand_id
1 'polypeptide(L)'
;MSFCSLLWEPALFEIIVQSLFEHLSEWKFDFRSCTSVQREAQNDSVKMVGAEFDEKCLSQYDSATLVSHIVESCKLSLNVSLLSQNLVAKHYSRGKEVDVLEAMARAGQLGIRVPCIRRTVERDNDFYIIMERIHGQTLEEAWKHLGWLTALRLVFQLRRFMRRMREVTSSAAGSLSTGMCRSFWLEDFYKLPCHARPEAILAFIRFWLNFVPLSRRKASVQPKKEFRSKPQPPLVFTHHDLAPRNVVLDDKRRLWLLDWDYSGFYPIYFEYASMHNFSVPENWGWADRLCWEIFSWISVGCFSKQRKALEEIRPRFTRFPLGRKNEVLLDGAPSNAVHLRKPGM
;
A
#
# COMPACT_ATOMS: atom_id res chain seq x y z
N MET A 1 35.51 21.96 -1.04
CA MET A 1 34.91 20.98 -0.10
C MET A 1 34.01 20.08 -0.91
N SER A 2 34.46 18.84 -1.14
CA SER A 2 33.97 17.95 -2.20
C SER A 2 32.75 17.13 -1.77
N PHE A 3 31.91 16.80 -2.75
CA PHE A 3 30.63 16.09 -2.72
C PHE A 3 30.70 14.63 -2.19
N CYS A 4 31.85 14.19 -1.65
CA CYS A 4 32.14 12.83 -1.20
C CYS A 4 31.83 12.56 0.29
N SER A 5 31.48 13.55 1.10
CA SER A 5 31.26 13.35 2.55
C SER A 5 29.84 12.93 2.96
N LEU A 6 28.91 12.77 2.01
CA LEU A 6 27.52 12.36 2.26
C LEU A 6 27.20 10.90 1.86
N LEU A 7 28.20 10.15 1.36
CA LEU A 7 28.05 8.77 0.89
C LEU A 7 28.59 7.71 1.87
N TRP A 8 29.02 8.08 3.06
CA TRP A 8 29.59 7.15 4.03
C TRP A 8 28.87 7.24 5.38
N GLU A 9 27.68 6.65 5.45
CA GLU A 9 27.16 6.13 6.73
C GLU A 9 27.68 4.68 6.82
N PRO A 10 28.79 4.41 7.56
CA PRO A 10 29.36 3.05 7.66
C PRO A 10 28.34 2.03 8.20
N ALA A 11 27.35 2.51 8.98
CA ALA A 11 26.21 1.70 9.42
C ALA A 11 25.35 1.16 8.26
N LEU A 12 25.11 1.93 7.20
CA LEU A 12 24.33 1.47 6.04
C LEU A 12 25.09 0.42 5.23
N PHE A 13 26.40 0.59 5.07
CA PHE A 13 27.24 -0.38 4.37
C PHE A 13 27.34 -1.70 5.16
N GLU A 14 27.57 -1.63 6.47
CA GLU A 14 27.58 -2.84 7.32
C GLU A 14 26.22 -3.53 7.35
N ILE A 15 25.10 -2.79 7.45
CA ILE A 15 23.75 -3.38 7.39
C ILE A 15 23.50 -4.08 6.05
N ILE A 16 23.89 -3.46 4.93
CA ILE A 16 23.74 -4.05 3.60
C ILE A 16 24.61 -5.31 3.47
N VAL A 17 25.88 -5.26 3.89
CA VAL A 17 26.81 -6.39 3.79
C VAL A 17 26.42 -7.54 4.72
N GLN A 18 26.04 -7.23 5.97
CA GLN A 18 25.66 -8.24 6.96
C GLN A 18 24.31 -8.89 6.62
N SER A 19 23.36 -8.12 6.07
CA SER A 19 22.08 -8.66 5.58
C SER A 19 22.23 -9.49 4.30
N LEU A 20 23.18 -9.13 3.41
CA LEU A 20 23.54 -9.95 2.25
C LEU A 20 24.16 -11.28 2.69
N PHE A 21 25.01 -11.27 3.72
CA PHE A 21 25.67 -12.47 4.23
C PHE A 21 24.69 -13.45 4.91
N GLU A 22 23.72 -12.95 5.68
CA GLU A 22 22.69 -13.78 6.34
C GLU A 22 21.67 -14.37 5.34
N HIS A 23 21.36 -13.67 4.23
CA HIS A 23 20.38 -14.17 3.25
C HIS A 23 20.97 -15.14 2.23
N LEU A 24 22.27 -15.07 1.93
CA LEU A 24 22.90 -16.01 0.99
C LEU A 24 22.97 -17.46 1.51
N SER A 25 22.87 -17.68 2.83
CA SER A 25 22.88 -19.03 3.43
C SER A 25 21.54 -19.78 3.43
N GLU A 26 20.41 -19.10 3.19
CA GLU A 26 19.06 -19.72 3.34
C GLU A 26 18.41 -20.18 2.01
N TRP A 27 18.98 -19.87 0.84
CA TRP A 27 18.31 -20.11 -0.44
C TRP A 27 18.79 -21.40 -1.11
N LYS A 28 18.07 -22.51 -0.84
CA LYS A 28 18.16 -23.74 -1.66
C LYS A 28 17.39 -23.54 -2.96
N PHE A 29 18.10 -23.71 -4.07
CA PHE A 29 17.62 -23.62 -5.45
C PHE A 29 16.61 -24.72 -5.77
N ASP A 30 15.50 -24.35 -6.42
CA ASP A 30 14.66 -25.29 -7.16
C ASP A 30 14.49 -24.74 -8.59
N PHE A 31 15.03 -25.48 -9.56
CA PHE A 31 15.04 -25.15 -10.98
C PHE A 31 14.01 -26.03 -11.68
N ARG A 32 12.87 -25.48 -12.11
CA ARG A 32 12.07 -26.07 -13.20
C ARG A 32 11.44 -24.98 -14.07
N SER A 33 11.70 -25.12 -15.37
CA SER A 33 11.29 -24.30 -16.51
C SER A 33 9.85 -24.57 -16.95
N CYS A 34 9.15 -23.57 -17.51
CA CYS A 34 8.50 -23.69 -18.84
C CYS A 34 7.85 -22.38 -19.35
N THR A 35 8.31 -21.96 -20.53
CA THR A 35 7.62 -21.42 -21.73
C THR A 35 6.50 -20.36 -21.62
N SER A 36 6.93 -19.11 -21.85
CA SER A 36 6.42 -18.06 -22.75
C SER A 36 4.97 -18.05 -23.27
N VAL A 37 4.30 -16.92 -23.07
CA VAL A 37 3.45 -16.26 -24.07
C VAL A 37 3.74 -14.75 -24.03
N GLN A 38 4.35 -14.21 -25.08
CA GLN A 38 4.53 -12.77 -25.28
C GLN A 38 3.20 -12.14 -25.71
N ARG A 39 2.85 -10.98 -25.17
CA ARG A 39 1.90 -10.05 -25.81
C ARG A 39 2.62 -8.72 -26.02
N GLU A 40 2.74 -8.34 -27.29
CA GLU A 40 3.22 -7.06 -27.75
C GLU A 40 2.23 -5.96 -27.33
N ALA A 41 2.77 -4.84 -26.83
CA ALA A 41 2.00 -3.63 -26.56
C ALA A 41 1.83 -2.88 -27.88
N GLN A 42 0.63 -2.92 -28.43
CA GLN A 42 0.25 -2.15 -29.61
C GLN A 42 -0.15 -0.74 -29.19
N ASN A 43 0.46 0.23 -29.86
CA ASN A 43 0.27 1.65 -29.69
C ASN A 43 -1.07 2.06 -30.35
N ASP A 44 -2.18 1.94 -29.62
CA ASP A 44 -3.51 2.27 -30.14
C ASP A 44 -3.95 3.67 -29.72
N SER A 45 -4.07 4.54 -30.72
CA SER A 45 -4.85 5.78 -30.67
C SER A 45 -6.31 5.44 -30.35
N VAL A 46 -6.69 5.59 -29.08
CA VAL A 46 -8.04 5.35 -28.57
C VAL A 46 -8.99 6.38 -29.20
N LYS A 47 -9.86 5.94 -30.11
CA LYS A 47 -11.01 6.72 -30.57
C LYS A 47 -12.05 6.77 -29.44
N MET A 48 -12.24 7.96 -28.88
CA MET A 48 -13.35 8.25 -27.95
C MET A 48 -14.65 8.32 -28.77
N VAL A 49 -15.60 7.43 -28.52
CA VAL A 49 -16.96 7.49 -29.07
C VAL A 49 -17.91 7.81 -27.92
N GLY A 50 -18.39 9.05 -27.91
CA GLY A 50 -19.23 9.67 -26.88
C GLY A 50 -19.18 11.19 -27.08
N ALA A 51 -20.14 11.95 -26.55
CA ALA A 51 -20.08 13.41 -26.60
C ALA A 51 -18.71 13.87 -26.06
N GLU A 52 -17.96 14.64 -26.86
CA GLU A 52 -16.56 14.97 -26.55
C GLU A 52 -16.50 15.71 -25.21
N PHE A 53 -15.89 15.08 -24.21
CA PHE A 53 -15.71 15.66 -22.90
C PHE A 53 -14.71 16.83 -23.00
N ASP A 54 -15.15 18.04 -22.64
CA ASP A 54 -14.29 19.24 -22.64
C ASP A 54 -13.72 19.52 -21.24
N GLU A 55 -12.41 19.32 -21.08
CA GLU A 55 -11.67 19.60 -19.85
C GLU A 55 -11.88 21.04 -19.34
N LYS A 56 -12.07 22.02 -20.23
CA LYS A 56 -12.26 23.44 -19.86
C LYS A 56 -13.61 23.68 -19.19
N CYS A 57 -14.60 22.85 -19.52
CA CYS A 57 -15.94 22.89 -18.94
C CYS A 57 -16.05 22.05 -17.66
N LEU A 58 -14.95 21.47 -17.15
CA LEU A 58 -14.95 20.59 -15.98
C LEU A 58 -15.67 21.19 -14.77
N SER A 59 -15.61 22.50 -14.52
CA SER A 59 -16.31 23.15 -13.39
C SER A 59 -17.77 23.49 -13.68
N GLN A 60 -18.17 23.48 -14.96
CA GLN A 60 -19.48 23.93 -15.43
C GLN A 60 -20.48 22.78 -15.58
N TYR A 61 -20.00 21.54 -15.83
CA TYR A 61 -20.87 20.37 -15.89
C TYR A 61 -21.68 20.21 -14.59
N ASP A 62 -22.97 19.94 -14.69
CA ASP A 62 -23.73 19.46 -13.53
C ASP A 62 -23.31 18.02 -13.16
N SER A 63 -23.70 17.57 -11.98
CA SER A 63 -23.30 16.26 -11.47
C SER A 63 -23.79 15.09 -12.34
N ALA A 64 -24.98 15.19 -12.94
CA ALA A 64 -25.54 14.10 -13.73
C ALA A 64 -24.79 13.97 -15.07
N THR A 65 -24.57 15.08 -15.75
CA THR A 65 -23.81 15.11 -17.02
C THR A 65 -22.37 14.63 -16.82
N LEU A 66 -21.70 15.09 -15.76
CA LEU A 66 -20.32 14.68 -15.47
C LEU A 66 -20.21 13.18 -15.16
N VAL A 67 -21.17 12.63 -14.40
CA VAL A 67 -21.21 11.18 -14.15
C VAL A 67 -21.48 10.39 -15.43
N SER A 68 -22.34 10.88 -16.34
CA SER A 68 -22.55 10.24 -17.65
C SER A 68 -21.23 10.12 -18.42
N HIS A 69 -20.48 11.21 -18.52
CA HIS A 69 -19.16 11.20 -19.16
C HIS A 69 -18.20 10.19 -18.50
N ILE A 70 -18.17 10.10 -17.17
CA ILE A 70 -17.30 9.15 -16.44
C ILE A 70 -17.69 7.69 -16.69
N VAL A 71 -18.99 7.40 -16.76
CA VAL A 71 -19.51 6.05 -16.98
C VAL A 71 -19.27 5.59 -18.42
N GLU A 72 -19.43 6.49 -19.40
CA GLU A 72 -19.18 6.24 -20.82
C GLU A 72 -17.68 6.18 -21.18
N SER A 73 -16.82 6.70 -20.31
CA SER A 73 -15.36 6.71 -20.50
C SER A 73 -14.72 5.33 -20.43
N CYS A 74 -13.57 5.20 -21.11
CA CYS A 74 -12.75 3.99 -21.07
C CYS A 74 -12.31 3.66 -19.63
N LYS A 75 -12.49 2.41 -19.20
CA LYS A 75 -12.08 1.93 -17.87
C LYS A 75 -10.62 1.50 -17.89
N LEU A 76 -9.78 2.18 -17.10
CA LEU A 76 -8.39 1.78 -16.85
C LEU A 76 -8.31 0.66 -15.81
N SER A 77 -9.24 0.65 -14.85
CA SER A 77 -9.43 -0.41 -13.87
C SER A 77 -10.89 -0.45 -13.41
N LEU A 78 -11.24 -1.37 -12.50
CA LEU A 78 -12.60 -1.51 -11.98
C LEU A 78 -13.19 -0.19 -11.48
N ASN A 79 -12.38 0.64 -10.82
CA ASN A 79 -12.84 1.88 -10.18
C ASN A 79 -12.23 3.13 -10.82
N VAL A 80 -11.48 3.02 -11.93
CA VAL A 80 -10.80 4.18 -12.54
C VAL A 80 -11.18 4.29 -14.02
N SER A 81 -11.79 5.43 -14.39
CA SER A 81 -12.11 5.81 -15.77
C SER A 81 -11.10 6.85 -16.29
N LEU A 82 -10.71 6.74 -17.55
CA LEU A 82 -9.98 7.76 -18.29
C LEU A 82 -10.98 8.77 -18.87
N LEU A 83 -11.12 9.91 -18.21
CA LEU A 83 -12.08 10.95 -18.61
C LEU A 83 -11.57 11.76 -19.80
N SER A 84 -10.26 11.97 -19.86
CA SER A 84 -9.56 12.64 -20.96
C SER A 84 -8.08 12.28 -20.96
N GLN A 85 -7.27 12.87 -21.85
CA GLN A 85 -5.82 12.64 -21.86
C GLN A 85 -5.14 13.05 -20.54
N ASN A 86 -5.67 14.07 -19.85
CA ASN A 86 -5.09 14.62 -18.63
C ASN A 86 -5.87 14.34 -17.36
N LEU A 87 -7.07 13.74 -17.43
CA LEU A 87 -7.93 13.52 -16.28
C LEU A 87 -8.34 12.06 -16.15
N VAL A 88 -8.30 11.58 -14.90
CA VAL A 88 -8.90 10.30 -14.50
C VAL A 88 -9.97 10.56 -13.45
N ALA A 89 -11.00 9.72 -13.46
CA ALA A 89 -12.05 9.72 -12.45
C ALA A 89 -11.99 8.40 -11.69
N LYS A 90 -11.85 8.48 -10.36
CA LYS A 90 -11.85 7.31 -9.48
C LYS A 90 -13.16 7.24 -8.70
N HIS A 91 -13.81 6.09 -8.76
CA HIS A 91 -15.10 5.79 -8.14
C HIS A 91 -14.93 5.25 -6.71
N TYR A 92 -15.82 5.70 -5.83
CA TYR A 92 -15.91 5.32 -4.42
C TYR A 92 -17.38 5.16 -4.02
N SER A 93 -17.63 4.21 -3.11
CA SER A 93 -18.87 4.21 -2.35
C SER A 93 -18.83 5.33 -1.31
N ARG A 94 -19.98 5.98 -1.08
CA ARG A 94 -20.13 7.06 -0.09
C ARG A 94 -19.52 6.74 1.27
N GLY A 95 -18.85 7.72 1.87
CA GLY A 95 -18.15 7.65 3.14
C GLY A 95 -16.71 7.11 3.07
N LYS A 96 -16.30 6.45 1.99
CA LYS A 96 -14.91 5.96 1.84
C LYS A 96 -13.96 7.04 1.34
N GLU A 97 -14.49 7.97 0.55
CA GLU A 97 -13.78 9.08 -0.10
C GLU A 97 -13.14 10.04 0.90
N VAL A 98 -13.78 10.29 2.04
CA VAL A 98 -13.38 11.36 2.97
C VAL A 98 -11.96 11.15 3.47
N ASP A 99 -11.62 9.90 3.81
CA ASP A 99 -10.28 9.55 4.25
C ASP A 99 -9.23 9.64 3.13
N VAL A 100 -9.61 9.34 1.88
CA VAL A 100 -8.70 9.45 0.73
C VAL A 100 -8.39 10.91 0.43
N LEU A 101 -9.42 11.75 0.43
CA LEU A 101 -9.29 13.19 0.25
C LEU A 101 -8.37 13.80 1.33
N GLU A 102 -8.57 13.44 2.60
CA GLU A 102 -7.72 13.92 3.70
C GLU A 102 -6.29 13.37 3.61
N ALA A 103 -6.10 12.09 3.23
CA ALA A 103 -4.78 11.52 3.04
C ALA A 103 -3.99 12.21 1.92
N MET A 104 -4.63 12.44 0.76
CA MET A 104 -4.02 13.15 -0.37
C MET A 104 -3.73 14.61 -0.01
N ALA A 105 -4.64 15.31 0.67
CA ALA A 105 -4.44 16.67 1.13
C ALA A 105 -3.25 16.75 2.09
N ARG A 106 -3.19 15.86 3.09
CA ARG A 106 -2.08 15.77 4.04
C ARG A 106 -0.76 15.48 3.32
N ALA A 107 -0.75 14.56 2.37
CA ALA A 107 0.45 14.23 1.60
C ALA A 107 0.95 15.43 0.78
N GLY A 108 0.03 16.14 0.12
CA GLY A 108 0.34 17.37 -0.62
C GLY A 108 0.95 18.45 0.27
N GLN A 109 0.42 18.65 1.49
CA GLN A 109 0.96 19.60 2.49
C GLN A 109 2.39 19.23 2.92
N LEU A 110 2.72 17.93 2.96
CA LEU A 110 4.07 17.44 3.22
C LEU A 110 5.00 17.57 1.99
N GLY A 111 4.51 18.12 0.88
CA GLY A 111 5.25 18.25 -0.38
C GLY A 111 5.56 16.90 -1.03
N ILE A 112 4.74 15.89 -0.75
CA ILE A 112 4.74 14.62 -1.48
C ILE A 112 3.96 14.85 -2.77
N ARG A 113 4.49 14.34 -3.87
CA ARG A 113 3.84 14.48 -5.17
C ARG A 113 2.71 13.47 -5.27
N VAL A 114 1.49 13.99 -5.29
CA VAL A 114 0.24 13.25 -5.43
C VAL A 114 -0.60 13.87 -6.55
N PRO A 115 -1.45 13.11 -7.25
CA PRO A 115 -2.36 13.67 -8.25
C PRO A 115 -3.18 14.84 -7.69
N CYS A 116 -3.23 15.97 -8.40
CA CYS A 116 -4.05 17.08 -7.97
C CYS A 116 -5.52 16.73 -8.19
N ILE A 117 -6.33 16.83 -7.13
CA ILE A 117 -7.78 16.72 -7.24
C ILE A 117 -8.30 17.98 -7.95
N ARG A 118 -9.04 17.79 -9.03
CA ARG A 118 -9.59 18.88 -9.85
C ARG A 118 -11.05 19.14 -9.50
N ARG A 119 -11.81 18.08 -9.23
CA ARG A 119 -13.22 18.17 -8.84
C ARG A 119 -13.67 16.88 -8.16
N THR A 120 -14.61 16.99 -7.23
CA THR A 120 -15.36 15.84 -6.71
C THR A 120 -16.81 15.94 -7.14
N VAL A 121 -17.45 14.80 -7.37
CA VAL A 121 -18.88 14.74 -7.71
C VAL A 121 -19.54 13.60 -6.95
N GLU A 122 -20.66 13.90 -6.32
CA GLU A 122 -21.52 12.95 -5.62
C GLU A 122 -22.83 12.83 -6.42
N ARG A 123 -23.26 11.59 -6.63
CA ARG A 123 -24.57 11.29 -7.22
C ARG A 123 -25.11 10.00 -6.61
N ASP A 124 -26.32 10.07 -6.10
CA ASP A 124 -26.99 8.96 -5.41
C ASP A 124 -26.15 8.41 -4.25
N ASN A 125 -25.56 7.22 -4.41
CA ASN A 125 -24.68 6.59 -3.42
C ASN A 125 -23.23 6.43 -3.92
N ASP A 126 -22.93 7.02 -5.06
CA ASP A 126 -21.63 7.00 -5.72
C ASP A 126 -20.91 8.33 -5.56
N PHE A 127 -19.61 8.24 -5.35
CA PHE A 127 -18.72 9.38 -5.26
C PHE A 127 -17.57 9.22 -6.25
N TYR A 128 -17.23 10.30 -6.94
CA TYR A 128 -16.13 10.29 -7.89
C TYR A 128 -15.14 11.40 -7.55
N ILE A 129 -13.86 11.04 -7.50
CA ILE A 129 -12.74 11.99 -7.40
C ILE A 129 -12.12 12.11 -8.79
N ILE A 130 -12.23 13.29 -9.38
CA ILE A 130 -11.62 13.63 -10.66
C ILE A 130 -10.28 14.31 -10.37
N MET A 131 -9.21 13.74 -10.89
CA MET A 131 -7.84 14.16 -10.60
C MET A 131 -6.96 14.12 -11.84
N GLU A 132 -5.83 14.81 -11.76
CA GLU A 132 -4.83 14.82 -12.83
C GLU A 132 -4.27 13.42 -13.09
N ARG A 133 -4.21 13.04 -14.37
CA ARG A 133 -3.49 11.87 -14.82
C ARG A 133 -2.00 12.18 -14.79
N ILE A 134 -1.24 11.40 -14.02
CA ILE A 134 0.21 11.49 -14.02
C ILE A 134 0.75 10.73 -15.22
N HIS A 135 1.32 11.46 -16.18
CA HIS A 135 1.99 10.88 -17.34
C HIS A 135 3.35 10.30 -16.95
N GLY A 136 3.67 9.12 -17.49
CA GLY A 136 4.89 8.39 -17.19
C GLY A 136 4.67 6.89 -17.13
N GLN A 137 5.67 6.16 -16.65
CA GLN A 137 5.60 4.72 -16.42
C GLN A 137 5.58 4.43 -14.92
N THR A 138 4.91 3.36 -14.52
CA THR A 138 5.03 2.88 -13.14
C THR A 138 6.44 2.34 -12.91
N LEU A 139 6.90 2.29 -11.65
CA LEU A 139 8.15 1.62 -11.35
C LEU A 139 8.08 0.13 -11.66
N GLU A 140 6.90 -0.49 -11.61
CA GLU A 140 6.71 -1.89 -11.96
C GLU A 140 7.10 -2.17 -13.43
N GLU A 141 6.67 -1.29 -14.33
CA GLU A 141 6.96 -1.34 -15.77
C GLU A 141 8.41 -0.93 -16.08
N ALA A 142 8.87 0.16 -15.47
CA ALA A 142 10.16 0.75 -15.80
C ALA A 142 11.35 0.06 -15.13
N TRP A 143 11.13 -0.75 -14.07
CA TRP A 143 12.19 -1.25 -13.17
C TRP A 143 13.39 -1.84 -13.91
N LYS A 144 13.12 -2.74 -14.86
CA LYS A 144 14.14 -3.47 -15.62
C LYS A 144 15.00 -2.59 -16.52
N HIS A 145 14.44 -1.49 -16.97
CA HIS A 145 15.07 -0.56 -17.89
C HIS A 145 15.67 0.65 -17.16
N LEU A 146 15.56 0.66 -15.83
CA LEU A 146 15.93 1.79 -15.02
C LEU A 146 17.43 1.76 -14.73
N GLY A 147 18.16 2.67 -15.34
CA GLY A 147 19.60 2.81 -15.09
C GLY A 147 19.89 3.06 -13.59
N TRP A 148 20.98 2.49 -13.08
CA TRP A 148 21.33 2.52 -11.65
C TRP A 148 21.40 3.95 -11.06
N LEU A 149 21.88 4.93 -11.81
CA LEU A 149 21.89 6.35 -11.39
C LEU A 149 20.48 6.89 -11.17
N THR A 150 19.53 6.51 -12.02
CA THR A 150 18.13 6.88 -11.86
C THR A 150 17.55 6.19 -10.64
N ALA A 151 17.80 4.87 -10.47
CA ALA A 151 17.32 4.12 -9.30
C ALA A 151 17.80 4.76 -7.99
N LEU A 152 19.09 5.14 -7.95
CA LEU A 152 19.70 5.83 -6.81
C LEU A 152 19.03 7.19 -6.54
N ARG A 153 18.75 7.99 -7.57
CA ARG A 153 18.04 9.26 -7.38
C ARG A 153 16.61 9.04 -6.88
N LEU A 154 15.92 8.03 -7.40
CA LEU A 154 14.55 7.71 -7.01
C LEU A 154 14.47 7.19 -5.57
N VAL A 155 15.44 6.38 -5.13
CA VAL A 155 15.43 5.86 -3.76
C VAL A 155 15.58 6.98 -2.75
N PHE A 156 16.41 7.99 -3.04
CA PHE A 156 16.53 9.18 -2.17
C PHE A 156 15.31 10.11 -2.26
N GLN A 157 14.65 10.21 -3.42
CA GLN A 157 13.37 10.93 -3.51
C GLN A 157 12.31 10.26 -2.64
N LEU A 158 12.17 8.94 -2.73
CA LEU A 158 11.23 8.17 -1.93
C LEU A 158 11.57 8.23 -0.44
N ARG A 159 12.85 8.05 -0.06
CA ARG A 159 13.32 8.19 1.33
C ARG A 159 12.96 9.54 1.92
N ARG A 160 13.06 10.62 1.13
CA ARG A 160 12.65 11.96 1.56
C ARG A 160 11.15 12.06 1.78
N PHE A 161 10.31 11.47 0.92
CA PHE A 161 8.87 11.40 1.15
C PHE A 161 8.56 10.64 2.44
N MET A 162 9.16 9.46 2.62
CA MET A 162 8.97 8.64 3.81
C MET A 162 9.37 9.37 5.09
N ARG A 163 10.48 10.12 5.08
CA ARG A 163 10.89 10.93 6.23
C ARG A 163 9.82 11.97 6.61
N ARG A 164 9.29 12.71 5.62
CA ARG A 164 8.26 13.72 5.86
C ARG A 164 6.93 13.11 6.32
N MET A 165 6.55 11.95 5.78
CA MET A 165 5.37 11.23 6.24
C MET A 165 5.52 10.82 7.71
N ARG A 166 6.71 10.34 8.10
CA ARG A 166 7.02 9.92 9.47
C ARG A 166 7.07 11.04 10.50
N GLU A 167 7.18 12.30 10.06
CA GLU A 167 7.08 13.47 10.93
C GLU A 167 5.63 13.67 11.44
N VAL A 168 4.64 13.12 10.73
CA VAL A 168 3.23 13.17 11.15
C VAL A 168 2.88 11.88 11.89
N THR A 169 2.48 12.05 13.14
CA THR A 169 2.28 10.95 14.08
C THR A 169 0.88 10.92 14.69
N SER A 170 0.44 9.74 15.10
CA SER A 170 -0.80 9.55 15.86
C SER A 170 -0.61 8.55 17.00
N SER A 171 -1.39 8.75 18.07
CA SER A 171 -1.51 7.78 19.18
C SER A 171 -2.48 6.63 18.87
N ALA A 172 -3.22 6.73 17.76
CA ALA A 172 -4.24 5.78 17.35
C ALA A 172 -4.11 5.42 15.85
N ALA A 173 -4.42 4.17 15.53
CA ALA A 173 -4.31 3.61 14.19
C ALA A 173 -5.54 3.87 13.35
N GLY A 174 -5.38 3.74 12.04
CA GLY A 174 -6.45 3.87 11.06
C GLY A 174 -6.34 5.13 10.22
N SER A 175 -7.34 5.36 9.39
CA SER A 175 -7.37 6.47 8.44
C SER A 175 -7.53 7.85 9.11
N LEU A 176 -7.22 8.91 8.37
CA LEU A 176 -7.05 10.25 8.94
C LEU A 176 -8.34 10.88 9.45
N SER A 177 -9.48 10.60 8.81
CA SER A 177 -10.76 11.20 9.17
C SER A 177 -11.58 10.28 10.06
N THR A 178 -11.85 9.05 9.60
CA THR A 178 -12.77 8.14 10.30
C THR A 178 -12.09 7.25 11.35
N GLY A 179 -10.75 7.23 11.38
CA GLY A 179 -9.98 6.30 12.20
C GLY A 179 -10.14 4.84 11.78
N MET A 180 -10.80 4.55 10.66
CA MET A 180 -11.07 3.17 10.24
C MET A 180 -9.77 2.45 9.88
N CYS A 181 -9.53 1.31 10.51
CA CYS A 181 -8.36 0.48 10.23
C CYS A 181 -8.54 -0.32 8.93
N ARG A 182 -8.14 0.28 7.80
CA ARG A 182 -8.03 -0.39 6.49
C ARG A 182 -6.62 -0.91 6.27
N SER A 183 -6.44 -2.21 6.14
CA SER A 183 -5.13 -2.81 5.92
C SER A 183 -5.20 -4.23 5.37
N PHE A 184 -4.51 -4.47 4.26
CA PHE A 184 -4.29 -5.82 3.70
C PHE A 184 -3.64 -6.81 4.69
N TRP A 185 -3.07 -6.29 5.78
CA TRP A 185 -2.36 -7.06 6.80
C TRP A 185 -3.19 -7.29 8.07
N LEU A 186 -4.35 -6.65 8.22
CA LEU A 186 -5.19 -6.64 9.44
C LEU A 186 -6.68 -6.92 9.13
N GLU A 187 -6.95 -7.81 8.18
CA GLU A 187 -8.23 -7.93 7.46
C GLU A 187 -9.07 -9.17 7.81
N ASP A 188 -9.05 -9.62 9.06
CA ASP A 188 -10.00 -10.67 9.48
C ASP A 188 -11.47 -10.17 9.45
N PHE A 189 -12.44 -11.07 9.68
CA PHE A 189 -13.86 -10.71 9.64
C PHE A 189 -14.21 -9.58 10.63
N TYR A 190 -13.54 -9.57 11.78
CA TYR A 190 -13.82 -8.62 12.85
C TYR A 190 -13.07 -7.31 12.66
N LYS A 191 -11.95 -7.27 11.93
CA LYS A 191 -11.09 -6.09 11.78
C LYS A 191 -10.61 -5.53 13.12
N LEU A 192 -9.86 -4.44 13.06
CA LEU A 192 -9.58 -3.60 14.23
C LEU A 192 -10.64 -2.50 14.38
N PRO A 193 -10.89 -2.01 15.61
CA PRO A 193 -11.81 -0.90 15.85
C PRO A 193 -11.26 0.40 15.24
N CYS A 194 -12.13 1.38 15.02
CA CYS A 194 -11.68 2.70 14.64
C CYS A 194 -10.79 3.30 15.74
N HIS A 195 -9.74 4.01 15.36
CA HIS A 195 -8.77 4.59 16.30
C HIS A 195 -8.11 3.55 17.21
N ALA A 196 -7.86 2.34 16.69
CA ALA A 196 -7.25 1.26 17.45
C ALA A 196 -5.90 1.68 18.04
N ARG A 197 -5.66 1.40 19.32
CA ARG A 197 -4.38 1.70 19.95
C ARG A 197 -3.27 0.80 19.37
N PRO A 198 -1.98 1.20 19.43
CA PRO A 198 -0.86 0.36 18.98
C PRO A 198 -0.86 -1.04 19.59
N GLU A 199 -1.34 -1.17 20.83
CA GLU A 199 -1.47 -2.46 21.52
C GLU A 199 -2.44 -3.42 20.82
N ALA A 200 -3.51 -2.91 20.20
CA ALA A 200 -4.48 -3.73 19.48
C ALA A 200 -3.88 -4.33 18.20
N ILE A 201 -3.04 -3.57 17.47
CA ILE A 201 -2.27 -4.09 16.33
C ILE A 201 -1.35 -5.23 16.78
N LEU A 202 -0.63 -5.01 17.88
CA LEU A 202 0.29 -6.01 18.42
C LEU A 202 -0.46 -7.26 18.88
N ALA A 203 -1.61 -7.10 19.54
CA ALA A 203 -2.48 -8.20 19.95
C ALA A 203 -2.99 -9.00 18.74
N PHE A 204 -3.42 -8.31 17.68
CA PHE A 204 -3.84 -8.93 16.42
C PHE A 204 -2.73 -9.80 15.82
N ILE A 205 -1.53 -9.24 15.66
CA ILE A 205 -0.38 -9.97 15.09
C ILE A 205 -0.02 -11.17 15.97
N ARG A 206 0.08 -10.98 17.29
CA ARG A 206 0.39 -12.06 18.24
C ARG A 206 -0.64 -13.18 18.23
N PHE A 207 -1.92 -12.84 18.16
CA PHE A 207 -2.99 -13.82 18.06
C PHE A 207 -2.80 -14.68 16.81
N TRP A 208 -2.69 -14.06 15.63
CA TRP A 208 -2.62 -14.82 14.39
C TRP A 208 -1.32 -15.60 14.22
N LEU A 209 -0.19 -15.12 14.77
CA LEU A 209 1.07 -15.87 14.80
C LEU A 209 0.99 -17.14 15.64
N ASN A 210 0.09 -17.17 16.63
CA ASN A 210 -0.11 -18.31 17.52
C ASN A 210 -1.43 -19.04 17.27
N PHE A 211 -2.18 -18.65 16.24
CA PHE A 211 -3.47 -19.23 15.92
C PHE A 211 -3.33 -20.68 15.46
N VAL A 212 -3.98 -21.60 16.16
CA VAL A 212 -4.09 -23.02 15.80
C VAL A 212 -5.57 -23.37 15.66
N PRO A 213 -6.02 -23.82 14.47
CA PRO A 213 -7.39 -24.28 14.27
C PRO A 213 -7.74 -25.42 15.22
N LEU A 214 -9.00 -25.49 15.65
CA LEU A 214 -9.50 -26.53 16.58
C LEU A 214 -9.15 -27.95 16.10
N SER A 215 -9.25 -28.21 14.80
CA SER A 215 -8.92 -29.51 14.18
C SER A 215 -7.46 -29.92 14.31
N ARG A 216 -6.55 -28.99 14.63
CA ARG A 216 -5.10 -29.23 14.75
C ARG A 216 -4.58 -29.03 16.17
N ARG A 217 -5.45 -28.77 17.15
CA ARG A 217 -5.07 -28.73 18.57
C ARG A 217 -4.77 -30.16 19.05
N LYS A 218 -3.55 -30.64 18.80
CA LYS A 218 -2.98 -31.74 19.57
C LYS A 218 -2.63 -31.22 20.97
N ALA A 219 -2.67 -32.09 21.98
CA ALA A 219 -2.35 -31.75 23.37
C ALA A 219 -0.91 -31.27 23.61
N SER A 220 -0.06 -31.22 22.58
CA SER A 220 1.29 -30.66 22.69
C SER A 220 1.24 -29.13 22.65
N VAL A 221 1.74 -28.52 23.73
CA VAL A 221 1.99 -27.08 23.83
C VAL A 221 3.01 -26.70 22.75
N GLN A 222 2.54 -26.16 21.62
CA GLN A 222 3.42 -25.53 20.64
C GLN A 222 4.10 -24.32 21.32
N PRO A 223 5.41 -24.12 21.15
CA PRO A 223 6.07 -22.94 21.69
C PRO A 223 5.42 -21.70 21.09
N LYS A 224 4.96 -20.79 21.95
CA LYS A 224 4.35 -19.53 21.51
C LYS A 224 5.41 -18.75 20.75
N LYS A 225 5.12 -18.39 19.48
CA LYS A 225 5.94 -17.47 18.72
C LYS A 225 5.85 -16.10 19.37
N GLU A 226 6.94 -15.67 19.99
CA GLU A 226 7.04 -14.32 20.49
C GLU A 226 7.34 -13.35 19.34
N PHE A 227 6.35 -12.57 18.96
CA PHE A 227 6.59 -11.35 18.20
C PHE A 227 7.14 -10.29 19.15
N ARG A 228 8.47 -10.30 19.33
CA ARG A 228 9.22 -9.32 20.12
C ARG A 228 9.37 -7.99 19.38
N SER A 229 8.29 -7.47 18.78
CA SER A 229 8.23 -6.04 18.51
C SER A 229 7.81 -5.38 19.82
N LYS A 230 8.67 -4.51 20.37
CA LYS A 230 8.17 -3.50 21.32
C LYS A 230 7.03 -2.75 20.61
N PRO A 231 5.95 -2.33 21.30
CA PRO A 231 5.06 -1.32 20.76
C PRO A 231 5.95 -0.18 20.22
N GLN A 232 5.74 0.23 18.98
CA GLN A 232 6.47 1.34 18.38
C GLN A 232 5.55 2.56 18.27
N PRO A 233 5.10 3.14 19.40
CA PRO A 233 4.58 4.48 19.35
C PRO A 233 5.74 5.44 19.07
N PRO A 234 5.46 6.55 18.38
CA PRO A 234 4.17 6.86 17.77
C PRO A 234 3.91 6.08 16.47
N LEU A 235 2.63 5.86 16.15
CA LEU A 235 2.25 5.43 14.80
C LEU A 235 2.50 6.58 13.84
N VAL A 236 2.93 6.28 12.62
CA VAL A 236 3.30 7.29 11.63
C VAL A 236 2.30 7.30 10.47
N PHE A 237 2.19 8.42 9.77
CA PHE A 237 1.43 8.46 8.53
C PHE A 237 2.11 7.55 7.49
N THR A 238 1.36 6.59 6.96
CA THR A 238 1.81 5.63 5.94
C THR A 238 0.88 5.69 4.72
N HIS A 239 1.45 5.42 3.55
CA HIS A 239 0.76 5.15 2.31
C HIS A 239 0.00 3.83 2.36
N HIS A 240 0.67 2.81 2.93
CA HIS A 240 0.12 1.46 3.21
C HIS A 240 -0.15 0.56 2.00
N ASP A 241 -0.07 1.10 0.78
CA ASP A 241 0.01 0.32 -0.48
C ASP A 241 1.14 0.80 -1.40
N LEU A 242 2.38 0.87 -0.88
CA LEU A 242 3.54 1.41 -1.61
C LEU A 242 4.14 0.40 -2.62
N ALA A 243 3.30 -0.36 -3.29
CA ALA A 243 3.70 -1.29 -4.34
C ALA A 243 4.27 -0.53 -5.57
N PRO A 244 5.15 -1.15 -6.39
CA PRO A 244 5.77 -0.48 -7.53
C PRO A 244 4.77 0.03 -8.58
N ARG A 245 3.61 -0.62 -8.72
CA ARG A 245 2.48 -0.15 -9.56
C ARG A 245 1.89 1.20 -9.12
N ASN A 246 2.05 1.57 -7.86
CA ASN A 246 1.53 2.82 -7.28
C ASN A 246 2.59 3.93 -7.23
N VAL A 247 3.77 3.69 -7.80
CA VAL A 247 4.84 4.67 -7.89
C VAL A 247 5.10 5.00 -9.34
N VAL A 248 4.83 6.23 -9.76
CA VAL A 248 5.01 6.68 -11.15
C VAL A 248 6.26 7.52 -11.28
N LEU A 249 7.00 7.26 -12.36
CA LEU A 249 8.11 8.06 -12.83
C LEU A 249 7.66 8.92 -13.99
N ASP A 250 7.59 10.24 -13.79
CA ASP A 250 7.26 11.16 -14.87
C ASP A 250 8.45 11.38 -15.84
N ASP A 251 8.17 12.02 -16.98
CA ASP A 251 9.17 12.31 -18.02
C ASP A 251 10.37 13.13 -17.52
N LYS A 252 10.18 13.88 -16.43
CA LYS A 252 11.23 14.68 -15.77
C LYS A 252 11.96 13.88 -14.68
N ARG A 253 11.77 12.57 -14.63
CA ARG A 253 12.34 11.63 -13.65
C ARG A 253 11.99 11.98 -12.20
N ARG A 254 10.78 12.51 -11.97
CA ARG A 254 10.25 12.80 -10.64
C ARG A 254 9.30 11.68 -10.22
N LEU A 255 9.41 11.31 -8.96
CA LEU A 255 8.59 10.28 -8.35
C LEU A 255 7.25 10.87 -7.88
N TRP A 256 6.16 10.19 -8.23
CA TRP A 256 4.79 10.45 -7.81
C TRP A 256 4.22 9.22 -7.11
N LEU A 257 3.43 9.44 -6.05
CA LEU A 257 2.72 8.38 -5.33
C LEU A 257 1.24 8.42 -5.66
N LEU A 258 0.72 7.29 -6.12
CA LEU A 258 -0.68 7.06 -6.47
C LEU A 258 -1.37 6.17 -5.44
N ASP A 259 -2.69 6.18 -5.45
CA ASP A 259 -3.55 5.27 -4.68
C ASP A 259 -3.39 5.33 -3.15
N TRP A 260 -3.97 6.39 -2.57
CA TRP A 260 -3.94 6.68 -1.14
C TRP A 260 -5.09 6.03 -0.34
N ASP A 261 -5.77 5.02 -0.91
CA ASP A 261 -7.01 4.46 -0.35
C ASP A 261 -6.85 3.77 1.01
N TYR A 262 -5.65 3.26 1.27
CA TYR A 262 -5.28 2.54 2.49
C TYR A 262 -4.42 3.38 3.44
N SER A 263 -4.18 4.64 3.11
CA SER A 263 -3.32 5.51 3.90
C SER A 263 -3.91 5.79 5.27
N GLY A 264 -3.03 5.89 6.26
CA GLY A 264 -3.44 5.98 7.66
C GLY A 264 -2.25 5.99 8.61
N PHE A 265 -2.54 5.82 9.89
CA PHE A 265 -1.52 5.76 10.92
C PHE A 265 -1.22 4.30 11.30
N TYR A 266 0.00 3.86 11.02
CA TYR A 266 0.44 2.48 11.28
C TYR A 266 1.90 2.43 11.72
N PRO A 267 2.38 1.30 12.28
CA PRO A 267 3.79 1.13 12.60
C PRO A 267 4.67 1.26 11.35
N ILE A 268 5.86 1.85 11.50
CA ILE A 268 6.80 2.15 10.40
C ILE A 268 7.11 0.96 9.48
N TYR A 269 7.06 -0.26 10.01
CA TYR A 269 7.38 -1.48 9.26
C TYR A 269 6.29 -1.90 8.26
N PHE A 270 5.08 -1.34 8.36
CA PHE A 270 4.02 -1.60 7.39
C PHE A 270 4.36 -1.04 6.01
N GLU A 271 5.16 0.03 5.93
CA GLU A 271 5.63 0.53 4.63
C GLU A 271 6.61 -0.42 3.96
N TYR A 272 7.50 -1.03 4.74
CA TYR A 272 8.37 -2.06 4.19
C TYR A 272 7.55 -3.26 3.71
N ALA A 273 6.56 -3.72 4.49
CA ALA A 273 5.67 -4.79 4.05
C ALA A 273 4.87 -4.39 2.78
N SER A 274 4.35 -3.16 2.70
CA SER A 274 3.54 -2.69 1.57
C SER A 274 4.32 -2.66 0.24
N MET A 275 5.62 -2.33 0.28
CA MET A 275 6.50 -2.40 -0.90
C MET A 275 6.70 -3.81 -1.45
N HIS A 276 6.36 -4.85 -0.68
CA HIS A 276 6.41 -6.25 -1.11
C HIS A 276 5.01 -6.84 -1.33
N ASN A 277 3.94 -6.05 -1.19
CA ASN A 277 2.55 -6.48 -1.40
C ASN A 277 2.12 -6.37 -2.87
N PHE A 278 2.80 -7.11 -3.75
CA PHE A 278 2.45 -7.17 -5.16
C PHE A 278 2.87 -8.51 -5.76
N SER A 279 2.20 -8.90 -6.84
CA SER A 279 2.65 -10.02 -7.65
C SER A 279 3.89 -9.58 -8.43
N VAL A 280 5.06 -10.11 -8.08
CA VAL A 280 6.30 -9.79 -8.79
C VAL A 280 6.13 -10.14 -10.27
N PRO A 281 6.34 -9.20 -11.21
CA PRO A 281 6.22 -9.47 -12.62
C PRO A 281 7.10 -10.65 -13.06
N GLU A 282 6.58 -11.53 -13.91
CA GLU A 282 7.29 -12.74 -14.36
C GLU A 282 8.62 -12.43 -15.05
N ASN A 283 8.70 -11.26 -15.69
CA ASN A 283 9.90 -10.80 -16.36
C ASN A 283 11.00 -10.30 -15.40
N TRP A 284 10.74 -10.14 -14.09
CA TRP A 284 11.77 -9.75 -13.12
C TRP A 284 12.67 -10.92 -12.77
N GLY A 285 13.93 -10.81 -13.18
CA GLY A 285 14.99 -11.74 -12.84
C GLY A 285 15.44 -11.60 -11.38
N TRP A 286 16.40 -12.42 -10.99
CA TRP A 286 16.96 -12.39 -9.63
C TRP A 286 17.58 -11.03 -9.28
N ALA A 287 18.28 -10.41 -10.24
CA ALA A 287 18.93 -9.12 -10.04
C ALA A 287 17.90 -7.99 -9.84
N ASP A 288 16.80 -8.01 -10.59
CA ASP A 288 15.71 -7.03 -10.46
C ASP A 288 15.08 -7.08 -9.07
N ARG A 289 14.84 -8.30 -8.56
CA ARG A 289 14.28 -8.54 -7.22
C ARG A 289 15.25 -8.10 -6.13
N LEU A 290 16.54 -8.41 -6.28
CA LEU A 290 17.57 -7.97 -5.33
C LEU A 290 17.69 -6.45 -5.31
N CYS A 291 17.70 -5.80 -6.47
CA CYS A 291 17.70 -4.35 -6.57
C CYS A 291 16.46 -3.75 -5.90
N TRP A 292 15.29 -4.38 -6.05
CA TRP A 292 14.06 -3.93 -5.38
C TRP A 292 14.15 -4.05 -3.85
N GLU A 293 14.70 -5.15 -3.32
CA GLU A 293 14.96 -5.30 -1.88
C GLU A 293 15.92 -4.23 -1.35
N ILE A 294 17.00 -3.95 -2.06
CA ILE A 294 17.95 -2.88 -1.68
C ILE A 294 17.25 -1.51 -1.75
N PHE A 295 16.43 -1.28 -2.78
CA PHE A 295 15.67 -0.05 -2.93
C PHE A 295 14.67 0.14 -1.79
N SER A 296 13.95 -0.90 -1.37
CA SER A 296 13.03 -0.83 -0.23
C SER A 296 13.80 -0.61 1.09
N TRP A 297 14.94 -1.26 1.31
CA TRP A 297 15.78 -1.03 2.49
C TRP A 297 16.25 0.42 2.61
N ILE A 298 16.73 1.02 1.52
CA ILE A 298 17.23 2.39 1.54
C ILE A 298 16.07 3.39 1.66
N SER A 299 14.92 3.13 1.04
CA SER A 299 13.79 4.07 1.04
C SER A 299 13.00 4.07 2.34
N VAL A 300 12.58 2.91 2.83
CA VAL A 300 11.69 2.78 4.00
C VAL A 300 12.37 2.15 5.22
N GLY A 301 13.53 1.50 5.06
CA GLY A 301 14.23 0.80 6.13
C GLY A 301 14.02 -0.72 6.09
N CYS A 302 14.91 -1.46 6.73
CA CYS A 302 14.87 -2.93 6.75
C CYS A 302 14.03 -3.45 7.93
N PHE A 303 12.87 -4.05 7.61
CA PHE A 303 11.97 -4.64 8.60
C PHE A 303 11.59 -6.08 8.24
N SER A 304 12.56 -6.87 7.78
CA SER A 304 12.35 -8.24 7.27
C SER A 304 11.68 -9.18 8.28
N LYS A 305 11.99 -9.06 9.57
CA LYS A 305 11.35 -9.88 10.61
C LYS A 305 9.86 -9.56 10.77
N GLN A 306 9.52 -8.27 10.75
CA GLN A 306 8.13 -7.80 10.84
C GLN A 306 7.35 -8.13 9.58
N ARG A 307 7.95 -7.93 8.39
CA ARG A 307 7.36 -8.36 7.11
C ARG A 307 7.06 -9.86 7.11
N LYS A 308 8.03 -10.71 7.42
CA LYS A 308 7.85 -12.17 7.49
C LYS A 308 6.70 -12.55 8.45
N ALA A 309 6.59 -11.87 9.60
CA ALA A 309 5.48 -12.09 10.52
C ALA A 309 4.11 -11.71 9.91
N LEU A 310 4.02 -10.57 9.22
CA LEU A 310 2.79 -10.15 8.53
C LEU A 310 2.41 -11.10 7.39
N GLU A 311 3.39 -11.56 6.60
CA GLU A 311 3.20 -12.55 5.54
C GLU A 311 2.74 -13.91 6.11
N GLU A 312 3.27 -14.32 7.27
CA GLU A 312 2.90 -15.58 7.93
C GLU A 312 1.43 -15.57 8.43
N ILE A 313 0.97 -14.44 8.98
CA ILE A 313 -0.40 -14.35 9.52
C ILE A 313 -1.46 -14.19 8.43
N ARG A 314 -1.12 -13.56 7.31
CA ARG A 314 -2.06 -13.26 6.22
C ARG A 314 -2.91 -14.46 5.77
N PRO A 315 -2.33 -15.59 5.34
CA PRO A 315 -3.14 -16.74 4.91
C PRO A 315 -3.98 -17.33 6.05
N ARG A 316 -3.62 -17.11 7.32
CA ARG A 316 -4.37 -17.64 8.47
C ARG A 316 -5.68 -16.90 8.66
N PHE A 317 -5.65 -15.57 8.67
CA PHE A 317 -6.89 -14.80 8.81
C PHE A 317 -7.72 -14.80 7.53
N THR A 318 -7.12 -14.94 6.35
CA THR A 318 -7.88 -15.15 5.11
C THR A 318 -8.61 -16.49 5.10
N ARG A 319 -7.96 -17.57 5.57
CA ARG A 319 -8.57 -18.91 5.60
C ARG A 319 -9.53 -19.13 6.77
N PHE A 320 -9.28 -18.48 7.90
CA PHE A 320 -10.08 -18.61 9.11
C PHE A 320 -10.64 -17.25 9.54
N PRO A 321 -11.47 -16.58 8.74
CA PRO A 321 -11.89 -15.19 8.99
C PRO A 321 -12.58 -14.99 10.34
N LEU A 322 -13.25 -16.03 10.88
CA LEU A 322 -13.90 -16.01 12.20
C LEU A 322 -13.00 -16.47 13.36
N GLY A 323 -11.70 -16.71 13.13
CA GLY A 323 -10.80 -17.32 14.11
C GLY A 323 -10.66 -16.54 15.42
N ARG A 324 -10.86 -15.21 15.38
CA ARG A 324 -10.84 -14.31 16.55
C ARG A 324 -12.17 -14.18 17.31
N LYS A 325 -13.20 -14.97 16.98
CA LYS A 325 -14.56 -14.83 17.57
C LYS A 325 -14.53 -14.68 19.10
N ASN A 326 -13.83 -15.59 19.79
CA ASN A 326 -13.82 -15.64 21.25
C ASN A 326 -12.96 -14.55 21.91
N GLU A 327 -12.01 -13.97 21.16
CA GLU A 327 -11.18 -12.87 21.61
C GLU A 327 -11.94 -11.54 21.55
N VAL A 328 -12.76 -11.36 20.51
CA VAL A 328 -13.32 -10.05 20.16
C VAL A 328 -14.76 -9.89 20.58
N LEU A 329 -15.59 -10.95 20.53
CA LEU A 329 -17.03 -10.81 20.78
C LEU A 329 -17.39 -11.10 22.23
N LEU A 330 -18.39 -10.39 22.76
CA LEU A 330 -19.01 -10.73 24.04
C LEU A 330 -19.42 -12.21 24.07
N ASP A 331 -19.32 -12.83 25.24
CA ASP A 331 -19.62 -14.25 25.38
C ASP A 331 -21.07 -14.54 24.96
N GLY A 332 -21.25 -15.49 24.05
CA GLY A 332 -22.56 -15.83 23.47
C GLY A 332 -22.96 -15.04 22.21
N ALA A 333 -22.22 -14.00 21.80
CA ALA A 333 -22.55 -13.23 20.60
C ALA A 333 -22.40 -14.06 19.30
N PRO A 334 -23.31 -13.89 18.33
CA PRO A 334 -23.20 -14.56 17.03
C PRO A 334 -22.08 -13.91 16.20
N SER A 335 -21.46 -14.67 15.29
CA SER A 335 -20.27 -14.22 14.56
C SER A 335 -20.51 -12.99 13.67
N ASN A 336 -21.74 -12.76 13.23
CA ASN A 336 -22.14 -11.60 12.43
C ASN A 336 -22.44 -10.35 13.26
N ALA A 337 -22.55 -10.45 14.60
CA ALA A 337 -22.80 -9.31 15.47
C ALA A 337 -21.51 -8.57 15.84
N VAL A 338 -20.86 -8.00 14.83
CA VAL A 338 -19.59 -7.24 14.98
C VAL A 338 -19.74 -6.02 15.88
N HIS A 339 -20.96 -5.55 16.14
CA HIS A 339 -21.27 -4.48 17.10
C HIS A 339 -21.22 -4.93 18.57
N LEU A 340 -21.24 -6.24 18.85
CA LEU A 340 -21.17 -6.83 20.19
C LEU A 340 -19.73 -7.21 20.56
N ARG A 341 -18.80 -6.25 20.48
CA ARG A 341 -17.40 -6.50 20.86
C ARG A 341 -17.18 -6.36 22.36
N LYS A 342 -16.20 -7.10 22.87
CA LYS A 342 -15.65 -6.89 24.21
C LYS A 342 -15.09 -5.46 24.30
N PRO A 343 -15.29 -4.74 25.42
CA PRO A 343 -14.75 -3.40 25.58
C PRO A 343 -13.22 -3.38 25.38
N GLY A 344 -12.71 -2.41 24.60
CA GLY A 344 -11.29 -2.23 24.34
C GLY A 344 -10.68 -3.11 23.24
N MET A 345 -11.51 -3.83 22.46
CA MET A 345 -11.12 -4.71 21.35
C MET A 345 -11.53 -4.21 19.96
#